data_AF-A0A7M3XRN2-F1
#
_entry.id   AF-A0A7M3XRN2-F1
#
_cell.length_a   1.000
_cell.length_b   1.000
_cell.length_c   1.000
_cell.angle_alpha   90.00
_cell.angle_beta   90.00
_cell.angle_gamma   90.00
#
_symmetry.space_group_name_H-M   'P 1'
#
loop_
_entity.id
_entity.type
_entity.pdbx_description
1 polymer ?
#
loop_
_entity_poly.entity_id
_entity_poly.type
_entity_poly.pdbx_seq_one_letter_code
_entity_poly.pdbx_strand_id
1 'polypeptide(L)'
;TGYLIAEGERRGLDITALLAECNPMYPDARAALIAIDGLSDLMNLEIPVQDLLEDAKNIEEKVREAFERARSTALPAPDPDEEDDPMIL
;
A
#
# COMPACT_ATOMS: atom_id res chain seq x y z
N THR A 1 4.75 -3.15 16.03
CA THR A 1 6.21 -2.98 16.26
C THR A 1 6.54 -2.49 17.66
N GLY A 2 5.94 -1.41 18.16
CA GLY A 2 6.31 -0.83 19.47
C GLY A 2 6.30 -1.78 20.68
N TYR A 3 5.33 -2.69 20.75
CA TYR A 3 5.27 -3.68 21.85
C TYR A 3 6.53 -4.56 21.94
N LEU A 4 7.06 -5.04 20.82
CA LEU A 4 8.25 -5.90 20.82
C LEU A 4 9.52 -5.15 21.22
N ILE A 5 9.61 -3.86 20.87
CA ILE A 5 10.71 -3.00 21.31
C ILE A 5 10.68 -2.85 22.84
N ALA A 6 9.51 -2.49 23.39
CA ALA A 6 9.33 -2.31 24.83
C ALA A 6 9.58 -3.62 25.62
N GLU A 7 9.09 -4.75 25.12
CA GLU A 7 9.28 -6.04 25.76
C GLU A 7 10.72 -6.55 25.63
N GLY A 8 11.40 -6.23 24.53
CA GLY A 8 12.81 -6.50 24.34
C GLY A 8 13.69 -5.75 25.34
N GLU A 9 13.47 -4.45 25.49
CA GLU A 9 14.14 -3.63 26.50
C GLU A 9 13.93 -4.21 27.91
N ARG A 10 12.68 -4.55 28.25
CA ARG A 10 12.34 -5.17 29.55
C ARG A 10 13.08 -6.48 29.81
N ARG A 11 13.38 -7.24 28.75
CA ARG A 11 14.06 -8.54 28.83
C ARG A 11 15.57 -8.45 28.59
N GLY A 12 16.11 -7.27 28.31
CA GLY A 12 17.53 -7.09 27.95
C GLY A 12 17.88 -7.75 26.61
N LEU A 13 16.93 -7.80 25.67
CA LEU A 13 17.13 -8.30 24.32
C LEU A 13 17.48 -7.15 23.37
N ASP A 14 18.39 -7.42 22.43
CA ASP A 14 18.70 -6.49 21.35
C ASP A 14 17.58 -6.55 20.30
N ILE A 15 16.81 -5.47 20.19
CA ILE A 15 15.69 -5.34 19.26
C ILE A 15 15.93 -4.10 18.40
N THR A 16 15.94 -4.31 17.08
CA THR A 16 15.99 -3.25 16.08
C THR A 16 14.74 -3.30 15.22
N ALA A 17 14.20 -2.14 14.85
CA ALA A 17 13.07 -2.03 13.94
C ALA A 17 13.47 -1.27 12.66
N LEU A 18 13.24 -1.89 11.51
CA LEU A 18 13.31 -1.25 10.20
C LEU A 18 11.91 -0.77 9.80
N LEU A 19 11.79 0.52 9.49
CA LEU A 19 10.54 1.17 9.11
C LEU A 19 10.78 1.89 7.79
N ALA A 20 10.25 1.35 6.70
CA ALA A 20 10.23 2.03 5.41
C ALA A 20 8.97 2.90 5.32
N GLU A 21 9.12 4.11 4.80
CA GLU A 21 7.96 4.95 4.45
C GLU A 21 7.16 4.28 3.32
N CYS A 22 5.84 4.25 3.46
CA CYS A 22 4.95 3.60 2.51
C CYS A 22 3.71 4.44 2.25
N ASN A 23 3.12 4.29 1.06
CA ASN A 23 1.81 4.84 0.78
C ASN A 23 0.72 4.05 1.56
N PRO A 24 -0.09 4.68 2.40
CA PRO A 24 -1.12 3.97 3.17
C PRO A 24 -2.35 3.58 2.34
N MET A 25 -2.52 4.14 1.14
CA MET A 25 -3.74 3.97 0.34
C MET A 25 -3.79 2.65 -0.44
N TYR A 26 -2.64 2.00 -0.66
CA TYR A 26 -2.54 0.74 -1.39
C TYR A 26 -1.29 -0.03 -0.95
N PRO A 27 -1.22 -1.36 -1.19
CA PRO A 27 -0.02 -2.12 -0.84
C PRO A 27 1.21 -1.62 -1.61
N ASP A 28 2.29 -1.31 -0.90
CA ASP A 28 3.49 -0.69 -1.45
C ASP A 28 4.69 -1.65 -1.43
N ALA A 29 4.89 -2.37 -2.53
CA ALA A 29 5.99 -3.31 -2.67
C ALA A 29 7.37 -2.62 -2.79
N ARG A 30 7.41 -1.33 -3.17
CA ARG A 30 8.67 -0.57 -3.23
C ARG A 30 9.15 -0.25 -1.81
N ALA A 31 8.23 0.12 -0.92
CA ALA A 31 8.54 0.27 0.50
C ALA A 31 9.05 -1.05 1.12
N ALA A 32 8.43 -2.18 0.75
CA ALA A 32 8.89 -3.50 1.18
C ALA A 32 10.32 -3.82 0.68
N LEU A 33 10.63 -3.50 -0.59
CA LEU A 33 11.97 -3.65 -1.14
C LEU A 33 13.01 -2.86 -0.34
N ILE A 34 12.74 -1.59 -0.03
CA ILE A 34 13.64 -0.74 0.76
C ILE A 34 13.93 -1.36 2.14
N ALA A 35 12.91 -1.91 2.79
CA ALA A 35 13.09 -2.59 4.08
C ALA A 35 13.97 -3.86 3.95
N ILE A 36 13.81 -4.62 2.86
CA ILE A 36 14.61 -5.83 2.58
C ILE A 36 16.05 -5.47 2.22
N ASP A 37 16.30 -4.42 1.45
CA ASP A 37 17.64 -3.95 1.13
C ASP A 37 18.37 -3.53 2.42
N GLY A 38 17.71 -2.74 3.28
CA GLY A 38 18.26 -2.36 4.57
C GLY A 38 18.52 -3.55 5.51
N LEU A 39 17.67 -4.57 5.47
CA LEU A 39 17.88 -5.82 6.21
C LEU A 39 19.05 -6.63 5.64
N SER A 40 19.17 -6.70 4.31
CA SER A 40 20.26 -7.40 3.60
C SER A 40 21.61 -6.81 3.97
N ASP A 41 21.71 -5.47 3.99
CA ASP A 41 22.90 -4.75 4.43
C ASP A 41 23.22 -5.00 5.91
N LEU A 42 22.21 -4.94 6.78
CA LEU A 42 22.39 -5.14 8.23
C LEU A 42 22.85 -6.56 8.57
N MET A 43 22.35 -7.56 7.84
CA MET A 43 22.66 -8.97 8.08
C MET A 43 23.77 -9.53 7.19
N ASN A 44 24.26 -8.73 6.23
CA ASN A 44 25.19 -9.14 5.19
C ASN A 44 24.73 -10.44 4.49
N LEU A 45 23.45 -10.47 4.10
CA LEU A 45 22.76 -11.59 3.47
C LEU A 45 22.16 -11.14 2.14
N GLU A 46 22.24 -11.99 1.11
CA GLU A 46 21.51 -11.76 -0.13
C GLU A 46 20.09 -12.32 -0.02
N ILE A 47 19.08 -11.45 -0.15
CA ILE A 47 17.67 -11.83 -0.10
C ILE A 47 17.10 -11.75 -1.53
N PRO A 48 16.57 -12.84 -2.10
CA PRO A 48 15.94 -12.80 -3.42
C PRO A 48 14.61 -12.04 -3.36
N VAL A 49 14.45 -11.06 -4.24
CA VAL A 49 13.30 -10.13 -4.27
C VAL A 49 12.47 -10.23 -5.55
N GLN A 50 12.78 -11.18 -6.43
CA GLN A 50 12.16 -11.28 -7.75
C GLN A 50 10.64 -11.49 -7.64
N ASP A 51 10.19 -12.41 -6.79
CA ASP A 51 8.76 -12.71 -6.59
C ASP A 51 8.03 -11.49 -6.00
N LEU A 52 8.68 -10.75 -5.10
CA LEU A 52 8.12 -9.51 -4.53
C LEU A 52 7.89 -8.45 -5.62
N LEU A 53 8.82 -8.31 -6.57
CA LEU A 53 8.70 -7.38 -7.69
C LEU A 53 7.63 -7.82 -8.69
N GLU A 54 7.40 -9.11 -8.86
CA GLU A 54 6.32 -9.64 -9.69
C GLU A 54 4.96 -9.38 -9.03
N ASP A 55 4.83 -9.67 -7.74
CA ASP A 55 3.64 -9.36 -6.94
C ASP A 55 3.34 -7.86 -6.92
N ALA A 56 4.37 -7.01 -6.87
CA ALA A 56 4.22 -5.56 -6.98
C ALA A 56 3.46 -5.15 -8.24
N LYS A 57 3.86 -5.70 -9.39
CA LYS A 57 3.24 -5.40 -10.68
C LYS A 57 1.78 -5.86 -10.71
N ASN A 58 1.52 -7.06 -10.19
CA ASN A 58 0.18 -7.63 -10.10
C ASN A 58 -0.75 -6.77 -9.23
N ILE A 59 -0.24 -6.21 -8.13
CA ILE A 59 -0.98 -5.31 -7.25
C ILE A 59 -1.23 -3.96 -7.94
N GLU A 60 -0.22 -3.35 -8.55
CA GLU A 60 -0.35 -2.07 -9.28
C GLU A 60 -1.41 -2.18 -10.39
N GLU A 61 -1.47 -3.30 -11.10
CA GLU A 61 -2.47 -3.56 -12.14
C GLU A 61 -3.89 -3.65 -11.57
N LYS A 62 -4.09 -4.44 -10.50
CA LYS A 62 -5.38 -4.54 -9.81
C LYS A 62 -5.86 -3.19 -9.27
N VAL A 63 -4.95 -2.39 -8.73
CA VAL A 63 -5.26 -1.04 -8.23
C VAL A 63 -5.74 -0.16 -9.39
N ARG A 64 -5.03 -0.17 -10.52
CA ARG A 64 -5.42 0.57 -11.73
C ARG A 64 -6.82 0.18 -12.22
N GLU A 65 -7.08 -1.12 -12.36
CA GLU A 65 -8.39 -1.61 -12.78
C GLU A 65 -9.51 -1.20 -11.81
N ALA A 66 -9.24 -1.20 -10.50
CA ALA A 66 -10.22 -0.79 -9.50
C ALA A 66 -10.57 0.70 -9.65
N PHE A 67 -9.58 1.57 -9.90
CA PHE A 67 -9.81 2.99 -10.17
C PHE A 67 -10.57 3.22 -11.48
N GLU A 68 -10.25 2.48 -12.54
CA GLU A 68 -10.95 2.56 -13.83
C GLU A 68 -12.41 2.13 -13.71
N ARG A 69 -12.67 1.01 -13.02
CA ARG A 69 -14.03 0.55 -12.71
C ARG A 69 -14.80 1.55 -11.88
N ALA A 70 -14.18 2.14 -10.86
CA ALA A 70 -14.82 3.18 -10.05
C ALA A 70 -15.16 4.43 -10.87
N ARG A 71 -14.30 4.83 -11.82
CA ARG A 71 -14.60 5.94 -12.74
C ARG A 71 -15.71 5.60 -13.74
N SER A 72 -15.79 4.37 -14.23
CA SER A 72 -16.82 3.97 -15.19
C SER A 72 -18.19 3.71 -14.55
N THR A 73 -18.22 3.42 -13.24
CA THR A 73 -19.47 3.30 -12.46
C THR A 73 -19.86 4.58 -11.72
N ALA A 74 -19.00 5.60 -11.72
CA ALA A 74 -19.37 6.92 -11.24
C ALA A 74 -20.48 7.47 -12.16
N LEU A 75 -21.62 7.83 -11.55
CA LEU A 75 -22.68 8.53 -12.27
C LEU A 75 -22.07 9.75 -12.96
N PRO A 76 -22.44 10.03 -14.22
CA PRO A 76 -22.01 11.27 -14.88
C PRO A 76 -22.36 12.46 -13.98
N ALA A 77 -21.55 13.52 -14.06
CA ALA A 77 -21.91 14.77 -13.39
C ALA A 77 -23.33 15.16 -13.83
N PRO A 78 -24.21 15.56 -12.89
CA PRO A 78 -25.56 15.96 -13.27
C PRO A 78 -25.47 17.02 -14.36
N ASP A 79 -26.21 16.82 -15.45
CA ASP A 79 -26.25 17.80 -16.52
C ASP A 79 -26.80 19.11 -15.94
N PRO A 80 -26.09 20.25 -16.09
CA PRO A 80 -26.57 21.53 -15.58
C PRO A 80 -27.86 22.02 -16.31
N ASP A 81 -28.24 21.31 -17.39
CA ASP A 81 -29.38 21.62 -18.24
C ASP A 81 -30.57 20.65 -18.06
N GLU A 82 -30.52 19.69 -17.11
CA GLU A 82 -31.73 19.00 -16.65
C GLU A 82 -32.52 19.96 -15.75
N GLU A 83 -33.23 20.90 -16.38
CA GLU A 83 -34.27 21.70 -15.74
C GLU A 83 -35.25 20.77 -15.01
N ASP A 84 -35.46 21.04 -13.72
CA ASP A 84 -36.45 20.46 -12.81
C ASP A 84 -37.57 19.70 -13.53
N ASP A 85 -37.40 18.38 -13.71
CA ASP A 85 -38.50 17.51 -14.07
C ASP A 85 -39.55 17.66 -12.94
N PRO A 86 -40.75 18.21 -13.21
CA PRO A 86 -41.71 18.44 -12.17
C PRO A 86 -42.11 17.08 -11.61
N MET A 87 -41.79 16.85 -10.33
CA MET A 87 -42.25 15.68 -9.60
C MET A 87 -43.76 15.54 -9.82
N ILE A 88 -44.16 14.55 -10.62
CA ILE A 88 -45.58 14.25 -10.85
C ILE A 88 -46.10 13.71 -9.51
N LEU A 89 -46.90 14.56 -8.87
CA LEU A 89 -47.63 14.33 -7.62
C LEU A 89 -48.77 13.33 -7.82
#